data_AF-A0A5B1BTQ4-F1
#
_entry.id   AF-A0A5B1BTQ4-F1
#
_cell.length_a   1.000
_cell.length_b   1.000
_cell.length_c   1.000
_cell.angle_alpha   90.00
_cell.angle_beta   90.00
_cell.angle_gamma   90.00
#
_symmetry.space_group_name_H-M   'P 1'
#
loop_
_entity.id
_entity.type
_entity.pdbx_description
1 polymer ?
#
loop_
_entity_poly.entity_id
_entity_poly.type
_entity_poly.pdbx_seq_one_letter_code
_entity_poly.pdbx_strand_id
1 'polypeptide(L)'
;MLLAPDEGDTVSFDVRSLQELMAGCALIDGDDDLIRHNLITTAAGPHWRNTWLFAAGRLYTGGDHHRGLVLDIIDRCDELGHWPGCLYKTAPELAADMLDDGMAATRPNDERRLIEFVLRSVDGPVPEDEGLKAIVRGLRAAANNNADHRFMIRNTLRNAVNTSGVGQSVAANLLTYGQSFGSTIPGLPEDMHRFVDMWRYQHPTGTKVRVGQLLREALSEAGAGEDYPARALIERALLECDRLMLRRTASDDLWSVSSGQGLDCAGLHEALNDRDAAVVLELALEKLRPGDWAARSMLARAYWPVVARSPVGPRLHTTGEQVCVSDTGQPRRGQP
;
A
#
# COMPACT_ATOMS: atom_id res chain seq x y z
N MET A 1 3.88 20.50 -6.76
CA MET A 1 4.19 21.73 -7.54
C MET A 1 3.77 22.93 -6.70
N LEU A 2 4.71 23.77 -6.24
CA LEU A 2 4.46 24.89 -5.31
C LEU A 2 3.89 26.16 -5.96
N LEU A 3 3.87 26.20 -7.29
CA LEU A 3 3.54 27.37 -8.09
C LEU A 3 2.34 27.05 -8.96
N ALA A 4 1.32 27.90 -8.98
CA ALA A 4 0.21 27.81 -9.92
C ALA A 4 0.31 28.95 -10.95
N PRO A 5 0.09 28.67 -12.25
CA PRO A 5 0.00 29.74 -13.24
C PRO A 5 -1.25 30.58 -12.96
N ASP A 6 -1.07 31.89 -12.85
CA ASP A 6 -2.15 32.87 -12.70
C ASP A 6 -2.48 33.51 -14.06
N GLU A 7 -3.69 34.09 -14.19
CA GLU A 7 -4.08 34.86 -15.37
C GLU A 7 -3.28 36.17 -15.42
N GLY A 8 -2.11 36.14 -16.06
CA GLY A 8 -1.32 37.35 -16.33
C GLY A 8 0.19 37.25 -16.16
N ASP A 9 0.81 36.09 -16.41
CA ASP A 9 2.26 35.88 -16.27
C ASP A 9 2.79 36.06 -14.83
N THR A 10 1.89 36.10 -13.84
CA THR A 10 2.21 36.12 -12.42
C THR A 10 2.27 34.70 -11.84
N VAL A 11 3.28 34.46 -11.02
CA VAL A 11 3.44 33.20 -10.28
C VAL A 11 2.76 33.35 -8.93
N SER A 12 1.69 32.59 -8.68
CA SER A 12 1.01 32.57 -7.39
C SER A 12 1.44 31.33 -6.58
N PHE A 13 1.64 31.52 -5.27
CA PHE A 13 1.91 30.41 -4.35
C PHE A 13 0.60 29.73 -3.97
N ASP A 14 0.53 28.42 -4.19
CA ASP A 14 -0.59 27.64 -3.68
C ASP A 14 -0.46 27.50 -2.15
N VAL A 15 -1.40 28.11 -1.42
CA VAL A 15 -1.45 28.10 0.05
C VAL A 15 -1.45 26.67 0.59
N ARG A 16 -2.09 25.73 -0.11
CA ARG A 16 -2.10 24.32 0.29
C ARG A 16 -0.72 23.69 0.18
N SER A 17 -0.03 23.91 -0.93
CA SER A 17 1.36 23.44 -1.12
C SER A 17 2.30 24.00 -0.06
N LEU A 18 2.12 25.25 0.38
CA LEU A 18 2.89 25.83 1.49
C LEU A 18 2.58 25.15 2.82
N GLN A 19 1.31 24.87 3.12
CA GLN A 19 0.91 24.14 4.34
C GLN A 19 1.51 22.73 4.36
N GLU A 20 1.46 22.01 3.24
CA GLU A 20 2.04 20.67 3.10
C GLU A 20 3.57 20.71 3.27
N LEU A 21 4.24 21.74 2.75
CA LEU A 21 5.68 21.95 2.96
C LEU A 21 6.01 22.21 4.44
N MET A 22 5.28 23.11 5.09
CA MET A 22 5.50 23.44 6.51
C MET A 22 5.21 22.25 7.42
N ALA A 23 4.15 21.49 7.13
CA ALA A 23 3.85 20.25 7.83
C ALA A 23 4.96 19.21 7.61
N GLY A 24 5.50 19.08 6.39
CA GLY A 24 6.61 18.17 6.10
C GLY A 24 7.87 18.56 6.87
N CYS A 25 8.13 19.87 7.04
CA CYS A 25 9.20 20.35 7.90
C CYS A 25 8.99 19.97 9.37
N ALA A 26 7.75 20.04 9.87
CA ALA A 26 7.41 19.64 11.23
C ALA A 26 7.56 18.13 11.45
N LEU A 27 7.28 17.29 10.44
CA LEU A 27 7.47 15.83 10.56
C LEU A 27 8.92 15.43 10.82
N ILE A 28 9.87 16.26 10.40
CA ILE A 28 11.30 15.98 10.51
C ILE A 28 12.02 16.84 11.56
N ASP A 29 11.26 17.60 12.36
CA ASP A 29 11.81 18.46 13.42
C ASP A 29 11.96 17.64 14.71
N GLY A 30 13.05 16.89 14.84
CA GLY A 30 13.26 15.98 15.96
C GLY A 30 14.55 15.15 15.85
N ASP A 31 14.69 14.18 16.76
CA ASP A 31 15.69 13.12 16.64
C ASP A 31 15.23 12.02 15.65
N ASP A 32 16.14 11.11 15.28
CA ASP A 32 15.86 10.07 14.28
C ASP A 32 14.68 9.17 14.65
N ASP A 33 14.46 8.91 15.94
CA ASP A 33 13.35 8.08 16.41
C ASP A 33 12.02 8.79 16.22
N LEU A 34 11.96 10.08 16.52
CA LEU A 34 10.78 10.92 16.27
C LEU A 34 10.48 11.04 14.77
N ILE A 35 11.51 11.32 13.97
CA ILE A 35 11.41 11.42 12.52
C ILE A 35 10.88 10.11 11.94
N ARG A 36 11.47 8.98 12.36
CA ARG A 36 11.07 7.63 11.94
C ARG A 36 9.62 7.34 12.29
N HIS A 37 9.22 7.59 13.53
CA HIS A 37 7.84 7.38 13.98
C HIS A 37 6.85 8.19 13.14
N ASN A 38 7.12 9.48 12.95
CA ASN A 38 6.24 10.38 12.22
C ASN A 38 6.15 10.02 10.73
N LEU A 39 7.27 9.67 10.09
CA LEU A 39 7.28 9.29 8.68
C LEU A 39 6.67 7.90 8.43
N ILE A 40 6.82 6.92 9.33
CA ILE A 40 6.10 5.64 9.24
C ILE A 40 4.60 5.88 9.43
N THR A 41 4.24 6.74 10.38
CA THR A 41 2.84 7.05 10.68
C THR A 41 2.14 7.78 9.52
N THR A 42 2.83 8.71 8.88
CA THR A 42 2.26 9.48 7.74
C THR A 42 2.35 8.75 6.41
N ALA A 43 3.31 7.83 6.24
CA ALA A 43 3.49 7.02 5.03
C ALA A 43 2.17 6.41 4.54
N ALA A 44 1.42 5.82 5.46
CA ALA A 44 0.18 5.10 5.20
C ALA A 44 -0.99 5.95 4.67
N GLY A 45 -0.98 7.26 4.91
CA GLY A 45 -2.10 8.15 4.60
C GLY A 45 -1.99 8.80 3.22
N PRO A 46 -2.89 8.52 2.26
CA PRO A 46 -2.85 9.14 0.93
C PRO A 46 -2.95 10.68 0.98
N HIS A 47 -3.68 11.21 1.96
CA HIS A 47 -3.82 12.65 2.18
C HIS A 47 -2.54 13.32 2.72
N TRP A 48 -1.59 12.54 3.24
CA TRP A 48 -0.29 13.02 3.73
C TRP A 48 0.81 12.83 2.70
N ARG A 49 0.50 12.31 1.51
CA ARG A 49 1.50 11.91 0.51
C ARG A 49 2.46 13.04 0.14
N ASN A 50 1.93 14.22 -0.19
CA ASN A 50 2.75 15.40 -0.53
C ASN A 50 3.60 15.88 0.65
N THR A 51 3.00 15.96 1.84
CA THR A 51 3.68 16.32 3.09
C THR A 51 4.86 15.38 3.37
N TRP A 52 4.63 14.07 3.19
CA TRP A 52 5.66 13.04 3.32
C TRP A 52 6.77 13.21 2.27
N LEU A 53 6.42 13.49 1.01
CA LEU A 53 7.40 13.74 -0.06
C LEU A 53 8.25 14.99 0.21
N PHE A 54 7.68 16.08 0.73
CA PHE A 54 8.45 17.25 1.13
C PHE A 54 9.44 16.94 2.26
N ALA A 55 8.99 16.17 3.27
CA ALA A 55 9.84 15.71 4.36
C ALA A 55 10.99 14.83 3.84
N ALA A 56 10.67 13.81 3.03
CA ALA A 56 11.63 12.89 2.44
C ALA A 56 12.63 13.63 1.54
N GLY A 57 12.17 14.55 0.70
CA GLY A 57 13.01 15.37 -0.16
C GLY A 57 13.99 16.24 0.64
N ARG A 58 13.54 16.83 1.75
CA ARG A 58 14.41 17.61 2.64
C ARG A 58 15.45 16.74 3.36
N LEU A 59 15.09 15.52 3.75
CA LEU A 59 16.07 14.55 4.28
C LEU A 59 17.06 14.11 3.19
N TYR A 60 16.58 13.98 1.94
CA TYR A 60 17.39 13.55 0.80
C TYR A 60 18.46 14.56 0.35
N THR A 61 18.23 15.86 0.59
CA THR A 61 19.25 16.90 0.39
C THR A 61 20.29 16.94 1.51
N GLY A 62 20.04 16.23 2.62
CA GLY A 62 20.96 16.07 3.73
C GLY A 62 22.08 15.03 3.49
N GLY A 63 22.68 14.60 4.59
CA GLY A 63 23.77 13.61 4.59
C GLY A 63 23.32 12.17 4.30
N ASP A 64 24.29 11.27 4.15
CA ASP A 64 24.07 9.85 3.82
C ASP A 64 23.17 9.15 4.84
N HIS A 65 23.32 9.51 6.12
CA HIS A 65 22.51 8.99 7.22
C HIS A 65 21.01 9.29 7.03
N HIS A 66 20.64 10.54 6.69
CA HIS A 66 19.25 10.92 6.45
C HIS A 66 18.64 10.22 5.23
N ARG A 67 19.43 9.99 4.18
CA ARG A 67 18.98 9.20 3.02
C ARG A 67 18.75 7.74 3.38
N GLY A 68 19.67 7.16 4.16
CA GLY A 68 19.54 5.82 4.72
C GLY A 68 18.27 5.67 5.55
N LEU A 69 17.96 6.66 6.38
CA LEU A 69 16.74 6.72 7.18
C LEU A 69 15.48 6.67 6.31
N VAL A 70 15.40 7.49 5.24
CA VAL A 70 14.25 7.50 4.33
C VAL A 70 14.07 6.15 3.64
N LEU A 71 15.15 5.54 3.14
CA LEU A 71 15.11 4.23 2.49
C LEU A 71 14.66 3.12 3.46
N ASP A 72 15.14 3.16 4.71
CA ASP A 72 14.75 2.22 5.76
C ASP A 72 13.28 2.39 6.19
N ILE A 73 12.76 3.62 6.19
CA ILE A 73 11.33 3.87 6.42
C ILE A 73 10.49 3.24 5.31
N ILE A 74 10.85 3.44 4.04
CA ILE A 74 10.12 2.84 2.90
C ILE A 74 10.18 1.31 2.99
N ASP A 75 11.34 0.75 3.35
CA ASP A 75 11.52 -0.70 3.45
C ASP A 75 10.57 -1.34 4.48
N ARG A 76 10.23 -0.62 5.55
CA ARG A 76 9.54 -1.16 6.73
C ARG A 76 8.16 -0.57 7.02
N CYS A 77 7.70 0.45 6.28
CA CYS A 77 6.46 1.16 6.61
C CYS A 77 5.22 0.27 6.52
N ASP A 78 5.23 -0.72 5.63
CA ASP A 78 4.13 -1.67 5.46
C ASP A 78 4.03 -2.69 6.62
N GLU A 79 5.10 -2.87 7.39
CA GLU A 79 5.17 -3.82 8.52
C GLU A 79 5.02 -3.13 9.89
N LEU A 80 5.58 -1.92 10.04
CA LEU A 80 5.63 -1.20 11.31
C LEU A 80 4.48 -0.21 11.52
N GLY A 81 3.71 0.05 10.47
CA GLY A 81 2.62 1.01 10.51
C GLY A 81 1.42 0.51 11.32
N HIS A 82 0.55 1.46 11.67
CA HIS A 82 -0.83 1.16 12.10
C HIS A 82 -1.75 0.82 10.92
N TRP A 83 -1.15 0.59 9.76
CA TRP A 83 -1.80 0.42 8.48
C TRP A 83 -1.77 -1.05 8.11
N PRO A 84 -2.86 -1.63 7.57
CA PRO A 84 -2.87 -3.03 7.20
C PRO A 84 -2.10 -3.24 5.88
N GLY A 85 -0.77 -3.36 5.99
CA GLY A 85 0.14 -3.67 4.88
C GLY A 85 -0.23 -4.95 4.14
N CYS A 86 -0.88 -5.89 4.84
CA CYS A 86 -1.43 -7.11 4.27
C CYS A 86 -2.56 -6.83 3.24
N LEU A 87 -3.28 -5.71 3.35
CA LEU A 87 -4.31 -5.31 2.38
C LEU A 87 -3.85 -4.24 1.42
N TYR A 88 -2.90 -3.39 1.80
CA TYR A 88 -2.39 -2.35 0.91
C TYR A 88 -0.95 -2.03 1.26
N LYS A 89 -0.06 -2.17 0.26
CA LYS A 89 1.36 -1.84 0.40
C LYS A 89 1.59 -0.40 -0.03
N THR A 90 1.98 0.45 0.90
CA THR A 90 2.25 1.88 0.64
C THR A 90 3.67 2.09 0.13
N ALA A 91 4.63 1.26 0.56
CA ALA A 91 6.04 1.39 0.18
C ALA A 91 6.28 1.50 -1.35
N PRO A 92 5.65 0.69 -2.22
CA PRO A 92 5.84 0.79 -3.66
C PRO A 92 5.40 2.13 -4.24
N GLU A 93 4.30 2.69 -3.74
CA GLU A 93 3.81 4.00 -4.19
C GLU A 93 4.70 5.13 -3.65
N LEU A 94 5.16 5.00 -2.38
CA LEU A 94 6.11 5.93 -1.78
C LEU A 94 7.38 6.05 -2.61
N ALA A 95 7.98 4.91 -2.94
CA ALA A 95 9.17 4.84 -3.78
C ALA A 95 8.92 5.33 -5.21
N ALA A 96 7.73 5.09 -5.76
CA ALA A 96 7.40 5.49 -7.12
C ALA A 96 7.33 7.01 -7.27
N ASP A 97 6.64 7.74 -6.39
CA ASP A 97 6.64 9.21 -6.54
C ASP A 97 8.01 9.81 -6.17
N MET A 98 8.85 9.15 -5.36
CA MET A 98 10.24 9.60 -5.19
C MET A 98 11.09 9.46 -6.46
N LEU A 99 10.86 8.41 -7.25
CA LEU A 99 11.48 8.24 -8.56
C LEU A 99 10.96 9.29 -9.56
N ASP A 100 9.66 9.55 -9.54
CA ASP A 100 9.00 10.56 -10.40
C ASP A 100 9.53 11.98 -10.09
N ASP A 101 9.69 12.31 -8.81
CA ASP A 101 10.28 13.58 -8.34
C ASP A 101 11.81 13.68 -8.58
N GLY A 102 12.44 12.59 -9.03
CA GLY A 102 13.88 12.56 -9.32
C GLY A 102 14.77 12.69 -8.07
N MET A 103 14.27 12.37 -6.87
CA MET A 103 15.03 12.54 -5.60
C MET A 103 16.36 11.79 -5.60
N ALA A 104 16.41 10.64 -6.26
CA ALA A 104 17.61 9.79 -6.37
C ALA A 104 18.31 9.88 -7.75
N ALA A 105 17.94 10.82 -8.62
CA ALA A 105 18.42 10.85 -10.02
C ALA A 105 19.96 10.96 -10.18
N THR A 106 20.65 11.50 -9.17
CA THR A 106 22.12 11.62 -9.15
C THR A 106 22.82 10.50 -8.39
N ARG A 107 22.06 9.50 -7.90
CA ARG A 107 22.54 8.43 -7.00
C ARG A 107 22.03 7.06 -7.50
N PRO A 108 22.77 6.41 -8.42
CA PRO A 108 22.32 5.17 -9.06
C PRO A 108 21.96 4.04 -8.08
N ASN A 109 22.69 3.92 -6.96
CA ASN A 109 22.41 2.90 -5.94
C ASN A 109 21.09 3.14 -5.22
N ASP A 110 20.77 4.40 -4.91
CA ASP A 110 19.53 4.79 -4.24
C ASP A 110 18.35 4.61 -5.22
N GLU A 111 18.53 5.04 -6.48
CA GLU A 111 17.52 4.86 -7.54
C GLU A 111 17.22 3.38 -7.79
N ARG A 112 18.26 2.53 -7.85
CA ARG A 112 18.10 1.07 -7.95
C ARG A 112 17.29 0.50 -6.78
N ARG A 113 17.57 0.92 -5.54
CA ARG A 113 16.81 0.49 -4.36
C ARG A 113 15.36 0.92 -4.41
N LEU A 114 15.10 2.16 -4.82
CA LEU A 114 13.73 2.64 -5.01
C LEU A 114 12.99 1.80 -6.07
N ILE A 115 13.63 1.47 -7.19
CA ILE A 115 13.04 0.57 -8.20
C ILE A 115 12.72 -0.80 -7.59
N GLU A 116 13.60 -1.36 -6.76
CA GLU A 116 13.33 -2.61 -6.05
C GLU A 116 12.09 -2.50 -5.16
N PHE A 117 11.94 -1.42 -4.39
CA PHE A 117 10.75 -1.17 -3.58
C PHE A 117 9.48 -1.05 -4.44
N VAL A 118 9.54 -0.33 -5.56
CA VAL A 118 8.40 -0.21 -6.47
C VAL A 118 8.00 -1.57 -7.05
N LEU A 119 8.98 -2.40 -7.42
CA LEU A 119 8.72 -3.72 -8.00
C LEU A 119 8.15 -4.73 -7.00
N ARG A 120 8.26 -4.53 -5.68
CA ARG A 120 7.56 -5.34 -4.66
C ARG A 120 6.04 -5.29 -4.78
N SER A 121 5.50 -4.33 -5.54
CA SER A 121 4.07 -4.27 -5.88
C SER A 121 3.57 -5.55 -6.58
N VAL A 122 4.43 -6.29 -7.30
CA VAL A 122 4.03 -7.54 -7.94
C VAL A 122 3.71 -8.66 -6.93
N ASP A 123 4.25 -8.57 -5.72
CA ASP A 123 4.00 -9.52 -4.63
C ASP A 123 2.91 -9.02 -3.67
N GLY A 124 2.24 -7.92 -4.01
CA GLY A 124 1.18 -7.30 -3.22
C GLY A 124 -0.22 -7.50 -3.81
N PRO A 125 -1.27 -7.06 -3.11
CA PRO A 125 -2.59 -6.89 -3.70
C PRO A 125 -2.52 -5.91 -4.89
N VAL A 126 -3.46 -6.04 -5.83
CA VAL A 126 -3.51 -5.12 -6.98
C VAL A 126 -3.68 -3.68 -6.48
N PRO A 127 -2.77 -2.74 -6.84
CA PRO A 127 -2.87 -1.35 -6.42
C PRO A 127 -4.18 -0.70 -6.91
N GLU A 128 -4.64 0.32 -6.19
CA GLU A 128 -5.73 1.18 -6.64
C GLU A 128 -5.35 1.99 -7.88
N ASP A 129 -6.34 2.51 -8.61
CA ASP A 129 -6.11 3.20 -9.89
C ASP A 129 -5.09 4.35 -9.78
N GLU A 130 -5.13 5.15 -8.71
CA GLU A 130 -4.15 6.23 -8.51
C GLU A 130 -2.76 5.72 -8.12
N GLY A 131 -2.70 4.69 -7.28
CA GLY A 131 -1.45 4.04 -6.89
C GLY A 131 -0.76 3.35 -8.06
N LEU A 132 -1.54 2.67 -8.91
CA LEU A 132 -1.06 2.07 -10.15
C LEU A 132 -0.47 3.14 -11.08
N LYS A 133 -1.12 4.30 -11.23
CA LYS A 133 -0.59 5.41 -12.02
C LYS A 133 0.71 5.95 -11.43
N ALA A 134 0.81 6.10 -10.11
CA ALA A 134 2.03 6.52 -9.42
C ALA A 134 3.19 5.56 -9.71
N ILE A 135 2.96 4.26 -9.52
CA ILE A 135 3.93 3.20 -9.83
C ILE A 135 4.39 3.28 -11.30
N VAL A 136 3.45 3.40 -12.24
CA VAL A 136 3.77 3.50 -13.67
C VAL A 136 4.60 4.75 -13.99
N ARG A 137 4.27 5.91 -13.40
CA ARG A 137 5.04 7.15 -13.58
C ARG A 137 6.47 7.00 -13.06
N GLY A 138 6.64 6.56 -11.81
CA GLY A 138 7.95 6.36 -11.20
C GLY A 138 8.84 5.37 -11.96
N LEU A 139 8.29 4.21 -12.36
CA LEU A 139 9.02 3.24 -13.17
C LEU A 139 9.37 3.80 -14.56
N ARG A 140 8.51 4.62 -15.16
CA ARG A 140 8.79 5.26 -16.44
C ARG A 140 9.90 6.31 -16.31
N ALA A 141 9.89 7.12 -15.26
CA ALA A 141 10.95 8.08 -14.97
C ALA A 141 12.31 7.36 -14.87
N ALA A 142 12.39 6.32 -14.03
CA ALA A 142 13.60 5.51 -13.87
C ALA A 142 14.05 4.82 -15.17
N ALA A 143 13.11 4.19 -15.89
CA ALA A 143 13.40 3.54 -17.15
C ALA A 143 13.95 4.51 -18.21
N ASN A 144 13.43 5.74 -18.26
CA ASN A 144 13.86 6.75 -19.22
C ASN A 144 15.24 7.32 -18.91
N ASN A 145 15.60 7.40 -17.64
CA ASN A 145 16.89 7.95 -17.21
C ASN A 145 18.06 6.97 -17.40
N ASN A 146 17.83 5.66 -17.27
CA ASN A 146 18.90 4.67 -17.31
C ASN A 146 18.48 3.35 -18.01
N ALA A 147 19.30 2.90 -18.97
CA ALA A 147 19.07 1.66 -19.72
C ALA A 147 19.14 0.40 -18.84
N ASP A 148 20.01 0.38 -17.82
CA ASP A 148 20.12 -0.75 -16.89
C ASP A 148 18.88 -0.86 -16.00
N HIS A 149 18.37 0.28 -15.53
CA HIS A 149 17.10 0.36 -14.80
C HIS A 149 15.94 -0.13 -15.68
N ARG A 150 15.88 0.31 -16.94
CA ARG A 150 14.90 -0.17 -17.91
C ARG A 150 14.96 -1.69 -18.09
N PHE A 151 16.16 -2.27 -18.20
CA PHE A 151 16.35 -3.70 -18.35
C PHE A 151 15.89 -4.47 -17.10
N MET A 152 16.24 -3.99 -15.91
CA MET A 152 15.82 -4.54 -14.63
C MET A 152 14.29 -4.55 -14.47
N ILE A 153 13.63 -3.43 -14.76
CA ILE A 153 12.17 -3.29 -14.69
C ILE A 153 11.51 -4.29 -15.65
N ARG A 154 11.94 -4.30 -16.92
CA ARG A 154 11.36 -5.17 -17.95
C ARG A 154 11.53 -6.66 -17.63
N ASN A 155 12.70 -7.07 -17.14
CA ASN A 155 12.93 -8.47 -16.79
C ASN A 155 12.07 -8.92 -15.61
N THR A 156 11.95 -8.08 -14.58
CA THR A 156 11.13 -8.40 -13.40
C THR A 156 9.67 -8.54 -13.78
N LEU A 157 9.13 -7.59 -14.54
CA LEU A 157 7.73 -7.64 -14.98
C LEU A 157 7.46 -8.79 -15.96
N ARG A 158 8.39 -9.08 -16.87
CA ARG A 158 8.30 -10.25 -17.76
C ARG A 158 8.22 -11.55 -16.96
N ASN A 159 9.07 -11.69 -15.94
CA ASN A 159 9.06 -12.89 -15.10
C ASN A 159 7.75 -13.00 -14.32
N ALA A 160 7.25 -11.90 -13.77
CA ALA A 160 5.98 -11.85 -13.03
C ALA A 160 4.75 -12.13 -13.91
N VAL A 161 4.72 -11.69 -15.17
CA VAL A 161 3.62 -12.04 -16.10
C VAL A 161 3.57 -13.55 -16.39
N ASN A 162 4.71 -14.23 -16.32
CA ASN A 162 4.81 -15.66 -16.55
C ASN A 162 4.53 -16.50 -15.29
N THR A 163 4.23 -15.88 -14.15
CA THR A 163 3.72 -16.58 -12.97
C THR A 163 2.19 -16.66 -13.01
N SER A 164 1.59 -17.31 -12.01
CA SER A 164 0.14 -17.33 -11.80
C SER A 164 -0.24 -16.45 -10.60
N GLY A 165 -1.45 -15.90 -10.62
CA GLY A 165 -2.03 -15.19 -9.48
C GLY A 165 -1.84 -13.68 -9.55
N VAL A 166 -1.69 -13.03 -8.38
CA VAL A 166 -1.69 -11.56 -8.30
C VAL A 166 -0.54 -10.90 -9.05
N GLY A 167 0.67 -11.47 -9.00
CA GLY A 167 1.84 -10.89 -9.65
C GLY A 167 1.71 -10.83 -11.16
N GLN A 168 1.06 -11.82 -11.77
CA GLN A 168 0.71 -11.78 -13.19
C GLN A 168 -0.23 -10.62 -13.49
N SER A 169 -1.28 -10.44 -12.67
CA SER A 169 -2.23 -9.36 -12.85
C SER A 169 -1.59 -7.98 -12.69
N VAL A 170 -0.80 -7.78 -11.64
CA VAL A 170 -0.10 -6.50 -11.39
C VAL A 170 0.88 -6.22 -12.53
N ALA A 171 1.71 -7.19 -12.91
CA ALA A 171 2.68 -7.00 -13.97
C ALA A 171 2.03 -6.74 -15.34
N ALA A 172 0.91 -7.40 -15.65
CA ALA A 172 0.14 -7.14 -16.87
C ALA A 172 -0.41 -5.69 -16.89
N ASN A 173 -0.95 -5.22 -15.76
CA ASN A 173 -1.39 -3.83 -15.59
C ASN A 173 -0.23 -2.84 -15.80
N LEU A 174 0.90 -3.06 -15.14
CA LEU A 174 2.07 -2.21 -15.24
C LEU A 174 2.65 -2.16 -16.65
N LEU A 175 2.75 -3.29 -17.34
CA LEU A 175 3.24 -3.33 -18.72
C LEU A 175 2.27 -2.66 -19.71
N THR A 176 0.97 -2.80 -19.48
CA THR A 176 -0.07 -2.19 -20.34
C THR A 176 -0.07 -0.67 -20.19
N TYR A 177 -0.22 -0.16 -18.97
CA TYR A 177 -0.23 1.30 -18.72
C TYR A 177 1.15 1.93 -18.90
N GLY A 178 2.22 1.19 -18.58
CA GLY A 178 3.60 1.58 -18.79
C GLY A 178 4.04 1.59 -20.24
N GLN A 179 3.23 1.06 -21.18
CA GLN A 179 3.60 0.86 -22.59
C GLN A 179 4.92 0.09 -22.71
N SER A 180 5.03 -1.01 -21.95
CA SER A 180 6.22 -1.85 -21.81
C SER A 180 7.51 -1.12 -21.36
N PHE A 181 7.43 0.15 -20.94
CA PHE A 181 8.59 0.98 -20.57
C PHE A 181 9.64 1.11 -21.70
N GLY A 182 9.19 1.06 -22.96
CA GLY A 182 10.05 1.07 -24.14
C GLY A 182 9.43 0.29 -25.30
N SER A 183 10.24 -0.52 -25.99
CA SER A 183 9.79 -1.39 -27.07
C SER A 183 9.01 -2.62 -26.58
N THR A 184 8.33 -3.34 -27.47
CA THR A 184 7.65 -4.61 -27.12
C THR A 184 8.60 -5.60 -26.43
N ILE A 185 8.14 -6.27 -25.37
CA ILE A 185 8.90 -7.34 -24.71
C ILE A 185 8.56 -8.67 -25.40
N PRO A 186 9.54 -9.42 -25.93
CA PRO A 186 9.28 -10.75 -26.50
C PRO A 186 8.79 -11.75 -25.45
N GLY A 187 7.85 -12.62 -25.85
CA GLY A 187 7.33 -13.70 -25.01
C GLY A 187 6.23 -13.28 -24.03
N LEU A 188 5.66 -12.07 -24.18
CA LEU A 188 4.46 -11.69 -23.43
C LEU A 188 3.23 -12.45 -23.96
N PRO A 189 2.26 -12.80 -23.09
CA PRO A 189 0.98 -13.37 -23.51
C PRO A 189 0.23 -12.43 -24.46
N GLU A 190 -0.42 -12.97 -25.48
CA GLU A 190 -1.18 -12.18 -26.46
C GLU A 190 -2.40 -11.47 -25.83
N ASP A 191 -3.05 -12.10 -24.84
CA ASP A 191 -4.20 -11.54 -24.13
C ASP A 191 -3.82 -11.09 -22.72
N MET A 192 -2.97 -10.06 -22.62
CA MET A 192 -2.72 -9.38 -21.35
C MET A 192 -3.93 -8.57 -20.87
N HIS A 193 -4.79 -8.12 -21.79
CA HIS A 193 -5.92 -7.25 -21.50
C HIS A 193 -6.91 -7.88 -20.52
N ARG A 194 -7.13 -9.21 -20.59
CA ARG A 194 -7.97 -9.92 -19.62
C ARG A 194 -7.59 -9.67 -18.15
N PHE A 195 -6.31 -9.43 -17.85
CA PHE A 195 -5.82 -9.20 -16.49
C PHE A 195 -5.89 -7.73 -16.06
N VAL A 196 -5.89 -6.80 -17.02
CA VAL A 196 -6.03 -5.37 -16.80
C VAL A 196 -7.49 -5.01 -16.46
N ASP A 197 -8.41 -5.80 -17.01
CA ASP A 197 -9.82 -5.48 -17.06
C ASP A 197 -10.68 -6.17 -15.98
N MET A 198 -10.08 -6.99 -15.11
CA MET A 198 -10.79 -7.83 -14.12
C MET A 198 -11.73 -7.03 -13.18
N TRP A 199 -11.43 -5.76 -12.92
CA TRP A 199 -12.26 -4.87 -12.08
C TRP A 199 -13.22 -3.98 -12.87
N ARG A 200 -12.97 -3.81 -14.18
CA ARG A 200 -13.71 -2.88 -15.05
C ARG A 200 -14.76 -3.60 -15.89
N TYR A 201 -14.55 -4.88 -16.21
CA TYR A 201 -15.39 -5.63 -17.13
C TYR A 201 -15.90 -6.94 -16.50
N GLN A 202 -17.22 -7.14 -16.53
CA GLN A 202 -17.91 -8.31 -16.00
C GLN A 202 -18.01 -9.43 -17.04
N HIS A 203 -16.99 -10.27 -17.24
CA HIS A 203 -17.08 -11.30 -18.29
C HIS A 203 -16.39 -12.63 -17.97
N PRO A 204 -16.89 -13.36 -16.94
CA PRO A 204 -17.12 -14.79 -17.19
C PRO A 204 -18.39 -15.37 -16.56
N THR A 205 -18.93 -16.40 -17.21
CA THR A 205 -19.86 -17.36 -16.58
C THR A 205 -19.10 -18.17 -15.53
N GLY A 206 -19.74 -18.45 -14.39
CA GLY A 206 -19.06 -19.13 -13.31
C GLY A 206 -19.87 -19.19 -12.02
N THR A 207 -19.39 -20.00 -11.08
CA THR A 207 -20.02 -20.21 -9.77
C THR A 207 -19.71 -19.03 -8.87
N LYS A 208 -20.74 -18.50 -8.20
CA LYS A 208 -20.57 -17.40 -7.25
C LYS A 208 -19.88 -17.91 -5.99
N VAL A 209 -18.86 -17.18 -5.52
CA VAL A 209 -18.10 -17.49 -4.31
C VAL A 209 -18.06 -16.23 -3.44
N ARG A 210 -18.12 -16.41 -2.11
CA ARG A 210 -18.04 -15.31 -1.13
C ARG A 210 -16.60 -15.14 -0.65
N VAL A 211 -16.12 -13.90 -0.51
CA VAL A 211 -14.78 -13.65 0.04
C VAL A 211 -14.69 -14.17 1.48
N GLY A 212 -15.70 -13.91 2.32
CA GLY A 212 -15.74 -14.43 3.69
C GLY A 212 -15.66 -15.95 3.78
N GLN A 213 -16.28 -16.68 2.84
CA GLN A 213 -16.15 -18.14 2.74
C GLN A 213 -14.71 -18.56 2.43
N LEU A 214 -14.06 -17.94 1.45
CA LEU A 214 -12.66 -18.27 1.09
C LEU A 214 -11.69 -18.04 2.25
N LEU A 215 -11.90 -16.95 3.02
CA LEU A 215 -11.09 -16.66 4.20
C LEU A 215 -11.32 -17.69 5.32
N ARG A 216 -12.55 -18.16 5.53
CA ARG A 216 -12.84 -19.25 6.49
C ARG A 216 -12.18 -20.56 6.07
N GLU A 217 -12.23 -20.90 4.78
CA GLU A 217 -11.56 -22.08 4.23
C GLU A 217 -10.04 -21.98 4.46
N ALA A 218 -9.43 -20.82 4.18
CA ALA A 218 -8.02 -20.58 4.42
C ALA A 218 -7.63 -20.67 5.91
N LEU A 219 -8.46 -20.16 6.82
CA LEU A 219 -8.24 -20.30 8.28
C LEU A 219 -8.29 -21.75 8.74
N SER A 220 -9.28 -22.51 8.24
CA SER A 220 -9.41 -23.94 8.53
C SER A 220 -8.16 -24.72 8.07
N GLU A 221 -7.67 -24.43 6.86
CA GLU A 221 -6.43 -25.01 6.33
C GLU A 221 -5.18 -24.60 7.11
N ALA A 222 -5.16 -23.40 7.70
CA ALA A 222 -4.06 -22.93 8.54
C ALA A 222 -3.95 -23.68 9.88
N GLY A 223 -4.91 -24.55 10.20
CA GLY A 223 -5.00 -25.20 11.52
C GLY A 223 -5.49 -24.27 12.62
N ALA A 224 -6.00 -23.08 12.26
CA ALA A 224 -6.81 -22.27 13.17
C ALA A 224 -8.16 -22.99 13.29
N GLY A 225 -8.29 -23.87 14.29
CA GLY A 225 -9.55 -24.52 14.63
C GLY A 225 -10.59 -23.50 15.11
N GLU A 226 -11.51 -23.93 15.96
CA GLU A 226 -12.51 -23.03 16.56
C GLU A 226 -11.95 -22.07 17.64
N ASP A 227 -10.65 -22.14 17.94
CA ASP A 227 -10.05 -21.52 19.13
C ASP A 227 -8.85 -20.62 18.75
N TYR A 228 -9.13 -19.56 18.00
CA TYR A 228 -8.18 -18.49 17.69
C TYR A 228 -8.53 -17.21 18.46
N PRO A 229 -7.54 -16.36 18.80
CA PRO A 229 -7.79 -15.17 19.60
C PRO A 229 -8.73 -14.20 18.86
N ALA A 230 -9.44 -13.38 19.63
CA ALA A 230 -10.38 -12.39 19.10
C ALA A 230 -11.44 -12.95 18.12
N ARG A 231 -11.84 -14.22 18.27
CA ARG A 231 -12.80 -14.91 17.38
C ARG A 231 -14.06 -14.11 17.05
N ALA A 232 -14.64 -13.43 18.03
CA ALA A 232 -15.84 -12.62 17.81
C ALA A 232 -15.62 -11.47 16.82
N LEU A 233 -14.46 -10.81 16.88
CA LEU A 233 -14.09 -9.73 15.95
C LEU A 233 -13.88 -10.27 14.54
N ILE A 234 -13.17 -11.38 14.43
CA ILE A 234 -12.89 -12.03 13.14
C ILE A 234 -14.17 -12.53 12.49
N GLU A 235 -15.05 -13.23 13.22
CA GLU A 235 -16.32 -13.71 12.65
C GLU A 235 -17.21 -12.55 12.17
N ARG A 236 -17.22 -11.44 12.92
CA ARG A 236 -17.91 -10.21 12.49
C ARG A 236 -17.32 -9.66 11.19
N ALA A 237 -16.00 -9.56 11.08
CA ALA A 237 -15.32 -9.14 9.86
C ALA A 237 -15.59 -10.09 8.68
N LEU A 238 -15.59 -11.40 8.90
CA LEU A 238 -15.86 -12.42 7.88
C LEU A 238 -17.31 -12.38 7.39
N LEU A 239 -18.27 -12.11 8.28
CA LEU A 239 -19.68 -11.87 7.92
C LEU A 239 -19.85 -10.63 7.03
N GLU A 240 -19.10 -9.56 7.28
CA GLU A 240 -19.07 -8.41 6.37
C GLU A 240 -18.45 -8.79 5.02
N CYS A 241 -17.35 -9.54 5.03
CA CYS A 241 -16.69 -10.05 3.83
C CYS A 241 -17.56 -11.00 2.99
N ASP A 242 -18.58 -11.65 3.57
CA ASP A 242 -19.54 -12.48 2.82
C ASP A 242 -20.41 -11.68 1.84
N ARG A 243 -20.43 -10.35 1.98
CA ARG A 243 -21.10 -9.44 1.04
C ARG A 243 -20.25 -9.18 -0.22
N LEU A 244 -18.96 -9.48 -0.19
CA LEU A 244 -18.07 -9.40 -1.33
C LEU A 244 -18.18 -10.71 -2.14
N MET A 245 -18.59 -10.57 -3.40
CA MET A 245 -18.89 -11.69 -4.27
C MET A 245 -17.92 -11.75 -5.45
N LEU A 246 -17.37 -12.94 -5.67
CA LEU A 246 -16.54 -13.29 -6.82
C LEU A 246 -17.22 -14.37 -7.66
N ARG A 247 -16.73 -14.59 -8.87
CA ARG A 247 -17.08 -15.72 -9.74
C ARG A 247 -15.86 -16.56 -10.01
N ARG A 248 -15.96 -17.85 -9.74
CA ARG A 248 -14.98 -18.85 -10.14
C ARG A 248 -15.31 -19.35 -11.54
N THR A 249 -14.38 -19.17 -12.48
CA THR A 249 -14.53 -19.62 -13.87
C THR A 249 -14.24 -21.11 -14.01
N ALA A 250 -14.44 -21.66 -15.21
CA ALA A 250 -14.03 -23.03 -15.52
C ALA A 250 -12.50 -23.23 -15.50
N SER A 251 -11.72 -22.15 -15.65
CA SER A 251 -10.26 -22.13 -15.52
C SER A 251 -9.79 -21.94 -14.08
N ASP A 252 -10.70 -21.99 -13.11
CA ASP A 252 -10.46 -21.78 -11.66
C ASP A 252 -9.98 -20.36 -11.29
N ASP A 253 -10.13 -19.40 -12.20
CA ASP A 253 -9.84 -17.99 -11.93
C ASP A 253 -10.98 -17.32 -11.16
N LEU A 254 -10.65 -16.43 -10.23
CA LEU A 254 -11.63 -15.60 -9.54
C LEU A 254 -11.78 -14.23 -10.18
N TRP A 255 -13.02 -13.86 -10.48
CA TRP A 255 -13.38 -12.58 -11.10
C TRP A 255 -14.35 -11.80 -10.24
N SER A 256 -14.23 -10.47 -10.26
CA SER A 256 -15.12 -9.60 -9.50
C SER A 256 -16.56 -9.63 -10.05
N VAL A 257 -17.55 -9.79 -9.17
CA VAL A 257 -18.97 -9.61 -9.52
C VAL A 257 -19.38 -8.14 -9.39
N SER A 258 -18.73 -7.43 -8.46
CA SER A 258 -18.91 -6.01 -8.19
C SER A 258 -17.56 -5.38 -7.85
N SER A 259 -17.51 -4.05 -7.85
CA SER A 259 -16.33 -3.28 -7.46
C SER A 259 -16.00 -3.35 -5.96
N GLY A 260 -16.86 -3.97 -5.14
CA GLY A 260 -16.72 -4.00 -3.68
C GLY A 260 -17.01 -2.66 -2.98
N GLN A 261 -17.32 -1.60 -3.73
CA GLN A 261 -17.58 -0.27 -3.16
C GLN A 261 -18.86 -0.23 -2.33
N GLY A 262 -18.84 0.53 -1.23
CA GLY A 262 -19.98 0.72 -0.35
C GLY A 262 -20.21 -0.40 0.67
N LEU A 263 -19.23 -1.28 0.87
CA LEU A 263 -19.23 -2.21 1.98
C LEU A 263 -19.11 -1.44 3.30
N ASP A 264 -20.02 -1.70 4.23
CA ASP A 264 -19.83 -1.33 5.63
C ASP A 264 -18.77 -2.26 6.21
N CYS A 265 -17.60 -1.70 6.52
CA CYS A 265 -16.42 -2.43 6.98
C CYS A 265 -16.15 -2.16 8.48
N ALA A 266 -17.16 -1.84 9.28
CA ALA A 266 -16.97 -1.49 10.69
C ALA A 266 -16.32 -2.63 11.48
N GLY A 267 -16.81 -3.87 11.32
CA GLY A 267 -16.24 -5.06 11.95
C GLY A 267 -14.86 -5.41 11.41
N LEU A 268 -14.65 -5.29 10.09
CA LEU A 268 -13.33 -5.45 9.49
C LEU A 268 -12.32 -4.42 10.01
N HIS A 269 -12.73 -3.15 10.14
CA HIS A 269 -11.90 -2.08 10.69
C HIS A 269 -11.55 -2.34 12.16
N GLU A 270 -12.53 -2.77 12.96
CA GLU A 270 -12.31 -3.15 14.36
C GLU A 270 -11.31 -4.31 14.47
N ALA A 271 -11.49 -5.35 13.66
CA ALA A 271 -10.60 -6.51 13.64
C ALA A 271 -9.17 -6.17 13.17
N LEU A 272 -8.99 -5.28 12.19
CA LEU A 272 -7.67 -4.88 11.71
C LEU A 272 -6.94 -3.92 12.67
N ASN A 273 -7.66 -3.23 13.56
CA ASN A 273 -7.05 -2.41 14.62
C ASN A 273 -6.77 -3.21 15.91
N ASP A 274 -7.39 -4.37 16.08
CA ASP A 274 -7.05 -5.30 17.15
C ASP A 274 -5.84 -6.15 16.75
N ARG A 275 -4.81 -6.18 17.61
CA ARG A 275 -3.54 -6.83 17.29
C ARG A 275 -3.69 -8.31 17.01
N ASP A 276 -4.49 -9.01 17.81
CA ASP A 276 -4.62 -10.47 17.70
C ASP A 276 -5.50 -10.83 16.50
N ALA A 277 -6.61 -10.11 16.29
CA ALA A 277 -7.48 -10.31 15.15
C ALA A 277 -6.78 -9.98 13.81
N ALA A 278 -5.96 -8.93 13.77
CA ALA A 278 -5.18 -8.55 12.59
C ALA A 278 -4.21 -9.68 12.16
N VAL A 279 -3.50 -10.28 13.12
CA VAL A 279 -2.58 -11.41 12.85
C VAL A 279 -3.33 -12.61 12.27
N VAL A 280 -4.52 -12.92 12.81
CA VAL A 280 -5.33 -14.04 12.29
C VAL A 280 -5.87 -13.74 10.89
N LEU A 281 -6.32 -12.51 10.62
CA LEU A 281 -6.74 -12.10 9.29
C LEU A 281 -5.58 -12.13 8.28
N GLU A 282 -4.39 -11.69 8.68
CA GLU A 282 -3.19 -11.78 7.86
C GLU A 282 -2.84 -13.23 7.53
N LEU A 283 -2.88 -14.13 8.52
CA LEU A 283 -2.71 -15.56 8.31
C LEU A 283 -3.74 -16.12 7.31
N ALA A 284 -5.02 -15.71 7.41
CA ALA A 284 -6.05 -16.11 6.46
C ALA A 284 -5.71 -15.67 5.02
N LEU A 285 -5.22 -14.44 4.86
CA LEU A 285 -4.85 -13.87 3.56
C LEU A 285 -3.60 -14.54 2.97
N GLU A 286 -2.62 -14.92 3.80
CA GLU A 286 -1.43 -15.66 3.37
C GLU A 286 -1.74 -17.10 2.95
N LYS A 287 -2.78 -17.69 3.53
CA LYS A 287 -3.21 -19.07 3.25
C LYS A 287 -4.20 -19.20 2.10
N LEU A 288 -4.61 -18.08 1.49
CA LEU A 288 -5.38 -18.12 0.25
C LEU A 288 -4.59 -18.87 -0.83
N ARG A 289 -5.29 -19.74 -1.56
CA ARG A 289 -4.70 -20.45 -2.71
C ARG A 289 -4.24 -19.45 -3.77
N PRO A 290 -3.21 -19.77 -4.57
CA PRO A 290 -2.73 -18.87 -5.63
C PRO A 290 -3.81 -18.39 -6.61
N GLY A 291 -4.85 -19.21 -6.87
CA GLY A 291 -6.01 -18.85 -7.71
C GLY A 291 -7.03 -17.94 -7.01
N ASP A 292 -7.00 -17.84 -5.68
CA ASP A 292 -7.95 -17.07 -4.87
C ASP A 292 -7.46 -15.65 -4.56
N TRP A 293 -6.37 -15.22 -5.19
CA TRP A 293 -5.72 -13.93 -5.00
C TRP A 293 -6.65 -12.71 -5.18
N ALA A 294 -7.68 -12.84 -6.02
CA ALA A 294 -8.66 -11.79 -6.26
C ALA A 294 -9.49 -11.47 -5.00
N ALA A 295 -9.61 -12.41 -4.05
CA ALA A 295 -10.28 -12.20 -2.76
C ALA A 295 -9.55 -11.15 -1.92
N ARG A 296 -8.22 -11.28 -1.76
CA ARG A 296 -7.38 -10.30 -1.07
C ARG A 296 -7.46 -8.93 -1.73
N SER A 297 -7.40 -8.89 -3.07
CA SER A 297 -7.48 -7.63 -3.81
C SER A 297 -8.88 -6.99 -3.72
N MET A 298 -9.97 -7.77 -3.75
CA MET A 298 -11.33 -7.25 -3.57
C MET A 298 -11.54 -6.68 -2.17
N LEU A 299 -11.02 -7.36 -1.16
CA LEU A 299 -11.07 -6.91 0.23
C LEU A 299 -10.31 -5.60 0.42
N ALA A 300 -9.09 -5.51 -0.14
CA ALA A 300 -8.29 -4.28 -0.16
C ALA A 300 -9.07 -3.10 -0.75
N ARG A 301 -9.67 -3.30 -1.94
CA ARG A 301 -10.46 -2.26 -2.63
C ARG A 301 -11.70 -1.84 -1.84
N ALA A 302 -12.38 -2.78 -1.21
CA ALA A 302 -13.55 -2.51 -0.39
C ALA A 302 -13.21 -1.72 0.88
N TYR A 303 -12.06 -2.03 1.50
CA TYR A 303 -11.61 -1.42 2.74
C TYR A 303 -10.92 -0.05 2.54
N TRP A 304 -10.32 0.18 1.38
CA TRP A 304 -9.57 1.40 1.05
C TRP A 304 -10.27 2.72 1.46
N PRO A 305 -11.58 2.95 1.16
CA PRO A 305 -12.25 4.19 1.52
C PRO A 305 -12.34 4.46 3.02
N VAL A 306 -12.34 3.42 3.84
CA VAL A 306 -12.38 3.52 5.31
C VAL A 306 -11.01 3.96 5.81
N VAL A 307 -9.96 3.27 5.38
CA VAL A 307 -8.62 3.48 5.91
C VAL A 307 -7.96 4.75 5.35
N ALA A 308 -8.19 5.09 4.08
CA ALA A 308 -7.63 6.28 3.44
C ALA A 308 -8.03 7.60 4.14
N ARG A 309 -9.17 7.59 4.87
CA ARG A 309 -9.70 8.74 5.61
C ARG A 309 -9.33 8.76 7.09
N SER A 310 -8.50 7.82 7.54
CA SER A 310 -8.15 7.71 8.95
C SER A 310 -7.34 8.92 9.41
N PRO A 311 -7.68 9.53 10.56
CA PRO A 311 -6.94 10.67 11.08
C PRO A 311 -5.54 10.23 11.55
N VAL A 312 -4.52 10.88 10.99
CA VAL A 312 -3.11 10.61 11.34
C VAL A 312 -2.63 11.52 12.48
N GLY A 313 -3.19 12.74 12.59
CA GLY A 313 -2.76 13.77 13.55
C GLY A 313 -2.61 13.28 15.00
N PRO A 314 -3.58 12.56 15.59
CA PRO A 314 -3.48 12.04 16.96
C PRO A 314 -2.36 11.02 17.20
N ARG A 315 -1.72 10.51 16.14
CA ARG A 315 -0.63 9.53 16.20
C ARG A 315 0.74 10.17 15.97
N LEU A 316 0.78 11.45 15.58
CA LEU A 316 2.03 12.18 15.40
C LEU A 316 2.57 12.62 16.75
N HIS A 317 3.89 12.59 16.88
CA HIS A 317 4.57 13.05 18.08
C HIS A 317 5.26 14.39 17.77
N THR A 318 5.25 15.29 18.75
CA THR A 318 5.91 16.59 18.66
C THR A 318 7.09 16.71 19.61
N THR A 319 8.09 17.50 19.23
CA THR A 319 9.25 17.78 20.07
C THR A 319 8.82 18.45 21.37
N GLY A 320 8.90 17.71 22.47
CA GLY A 320 8.49 18.16 23.81
C GLY A 320 7.38 17.36 24.48
N GLU A 321 6.71 16.44 23.77
CA GLU A 321 5.81 15.46 24.39
C GLU A 321 6.61 14.37 25.10
N GLN A 322 7.00 14.62 26.35
CA GLN A 322 7.34 13.53 27.26
C GLN A 322 6.09 12.67 27.47
N VAL A 323 6.22 11.38 27.22
CA VAL A 323 5.23 10.35 27.56
C VAL A 323 4.94 10.48 29.06
N CYS A 324 3.82 11.11 29.40
CA CYS A 324 3.25 11.03 30.74
C CYS A 324 2.80 9.59 30.96
N VAL A 325 3.72 8.73 31.39
CA VAL A 325 3.39 7.43 31.97
C VAL A 325 2.46 7.73 33.13
N SER A 326 1.19 7.39 32.95
CA SER A 326 0.16 7.57 33.96
C SER A 326 0.48 6.62 35.11
N ASP A 327 1.12 7.14 36.15
CA ASP A 327 1.36 6.43 37.39
C ASP A 327 -0.01 6.02 37.96
N THR A 328 -0.28 4.72 37.92
CA THR A 328 -1.55 4.15 38.34
C THR A 328 -1.60 4.23 39.86
N GLY A 329 -2.40 5.17 40.36
CA GLY A 329 -2.59 5.44 41.77
C GLY A 329 -2.90 4.18 42.58
N GLN A 330 -1.95 3.79 43.43
CA GLN A 330 -2.19 2.89 44.55
C GLN A 330 -2.80 3.70 45.72
N PRO A 331 -3.98 3.34 46.24
CA PRO A 331 -4.52 3.99 47.41
C PRO A 331 -3.74 3.54 48.66
N ARG A 332 -3.10 4.49 49.33
CA ARG A 332 -2.49 4.29 50.66
C ARG A 332 -3.59 3.91 51.66
N ARG A 333 -3.54 2.67 52.15
CA ARG A 333 -4.28 2.24 53.35
C ARG A 333 -3.80 3.04 54.55
N GLY A 334 -4.73 3.77 55.17
CA GLY A 334 -4.55 4.30 56.51
C GLY A 334 -4.83 3.21 57.55
N GLN A 335 -4.02 3.22 58.62
CA GLN A 335 -4.35 2.88 60.01
C GLN A 335 -3.07 3.09 60.86
N PRO A 336 -3.18 3.28 62.19
CA PRO A 336 -4.34 3.08 63.07
C PRO A 336 -5.14 4.34 63.38
#